data_AF-A0AAU3M1G9-F1
#
_entry.id   AF-A0AAU3M1G9-F1
#
_cell.length_a   1.000
_cell.length_b   1.000
_cell.length_c   1.000
_cell.angle_alpha   90.00
_cell.angle_beta   90.00
_cell.angle_gamma   90.00
#
_symmetry.space_group_name_H-M   'P 1'
#
loop_
_entity.id
_entity.type
_entity.pdbx_description
1 polymer ?
#
loop_
_entity_poly.entity_id
_entity_poly.type
_entity_poly.pdbx_seq_one_letter_code
_entity_poly.pdbx_strand_id
1 'polypeptide(L)'
;MTPPQQDTEAGAEADARAAVKAAPDRPTLLWGVSLASMGVFLATWVLLWLNAYVINDDLPNTCHDVRRQSFPPEVACASANGTLTGANAGWLVALFFASLVVSVLVVGMSLAIATAVRRR
;
A
#
# COMPACT_ATOMS: atom_id res chain seq x y z
N MET A 1 56.95 -17.20 -7.94
CA MET A 1 56.05 -18.34 -8.25
C MET A 1 54.74 -18.05 -7.54
N THR A 2 53.75 -17.49 -8.24
CA THR A 2 52.41 -17.32 -7.69
C THR A 2 51.41 -17.14 -8.83
N PRO A 3 50.41 -18.02 -8.92
CA PRO A 3 49.04 -17.56 -9.13
C PRO A 3 48.10 -18.19 -8.09
N PRO A 4 47.14 -17.41 -7.58
CA PRO A 4 45.77 -17.90 -7.45
C PRO A 4 44.75 -16.78 -7.66
N GLN A 5 44.56 -16.31 -8.90
CA GLN A 5 43.46 -15.38 -9.22
C GLN A 5 42.25 -16.06 -9.90
N GLN A 6 42.46 -17.16 -10.61
CA GLN A 6 41.39 -17.84 -11.36
C GLN A 6 40.29 -18.41 -10.47
N ASP A 7 40.62 -18.90 -9.27
CA ASP A 7 39.64 -19.53 -8.38
C ASP A 7 38.67 -18.50 -7.78
N THR A 8 39.15 -17.28 -7.54
CA THR A 8 38.36 -16.17 -7.00
C THR A 8 37.40 -15.61 -8.05
N GLU A 9 37.84 -15.49 -9.30
CA GLU A 9 36.98 -15.01 -10.40
C GLU A 9 35.90 -16.04 -10.74
N ALA A 10 36.25 -17.33 -10.77
CA ALA A 10 35.29 -18.40 -11.02
C ALA A 10 34.22 -18.50 -9.91
N GLY A 11 34.60 -18.30 -8.64
CA GLY A 11 33.67 -18.23 -7.51
C GLY A 11 32.73 -17.03 -7.60
N ALA A 12 33.26 -15.84 -7.90
CA ALA A 12 32.47 -14.62 -8.04
C ALA A 12 31.48 -14.70 -9.22
N GLU A 13 31.87 -15.32 -10.34
CA GLU A 13 30.98 -15.50 -11.49
C GLU A 13 29.88 -16.56 -11.23
N ALA A 14 30.20 -17.60 -10.46
CA ALA A 14 29.23 -18.59 -10.01
C ALA A 14 28.20 -17.99 -9.03
N ASP A 15 28.66 -17.18 -8.08
CA ASP A 15 27.80 -16.46 -7.14
C ASP A 15 26.93 -15.42 -7.84
N ALA A 16 27.49 -14.68 -8.82
CA ALA A 16 26.72 -13.75 -9.64
C ALA A 16 25.64 -14.46 -10.46
N ARG A 17 25.96 -15.61 -11.08
CA ARG A 17 24.97 -16.43 -11.81
C ARG A 17 23.91 -17.02 -10.87
N ALA A 18 24.29 -17.43 -9.67
CA ALA A 18 23.36 -17.91 -8.65
C ALA A 18 22.43 -16.78 -8.17
N ALA A 19 22.94 -15.58 -7.98
CA ALA A 19 22.16 -14.39 -7.63
C ALA A 19 21.20 -13.97 -8.75
N VAL A 20 21.62 -14.06 -10.01
CA VAL A 20 20.75 -13.83 -11.18
C VAL A 20 19.66 -14.90 -11.28
N LYS A 21 19.96 -16.16 -10.93
CA LYS A 21 18.99 -17.26 -10.94
C LYS A 21 18.03 -17.21 -9.74
N ALA A 22 18.44 -16.61 -8.63
CA ALA A 22 17.63 -16.41 -7.42
C ALA A 22 16.79 -15.12 -7.46
N ALA A 23 17.10 -14.18 -8.36
CA ALA A 23 16.32 -12.98 -8.53
C ALA A 23 14.92 -13.35 -9.07
N PRO A 24 13.84 -13.03 -8.33
CA PRO A 24 12.50 -13.35 -8.80
C PRO A 24 12.23 -12.64 -10.13
N ASP A 25 11.56 -13.35 -11.04
CA ASP A 25 11.18 -12.78 -12.33
C ASP A 25 10.42 -11.46 -12.12
N ARG A 26 10.79 -10.42 -12.89
CA ARG A 26 10.15 -9.09 -12.88
C ARG A 26 8.61 -9.13 -12.85
N PRO A 27 7.91 -9.98 -13.63
CA PRO A 27 6.45 -10.12 -13.52
C PRO A 27 5.99 -10.61 -12.15
N THR A 28 6.67 -11.57 -11.54
CA THR A 28 6.36 -12.12 -10.21
C THR A 28 6.52 -11.06 -9.13
N LEU A 29 7.56 -10.22 -9.23
CA LEU A 29 7.79 -9.10 -8.33
C LEU A 29 6.67 -8.05 -8.41
N LEU A 30 6.21 -7.71 -9.62
CA LEU A 30 5.09 -6.79 -9.84
C LEU A 30 3.78 -7.29 -9.21
N TRP A 31 3.48 -8.59 -9.35
CA TRP A 31 2.32 -9.20 -8.70
C TRP A 31 2.43 -9.18 -7.18
N GLY A 32 3.61 -9.48 -6.63
CA GLY A 32 3.87 -9.38 -5.19
C GLY A 32 3.63 -7.98 -4.65
N VAL A 33 4.17 -6.94 -5.32
CA VAL A 33 3.96 -5.53 -4.94
C VAL A 33 2.48 -5.14 -5.06
N SER A 34 1.77 -5.65 -6.06
CA SER A 34 0.35 -5.38 -6.26
C SER A 34 -0.53 -5.98 -5.17
N LEU A 35 -0.25 -7.22 -4.75
CA LEU A 35 -0.96 -7.86 -3.66
C LEU A 35 -0.64 -7.20 -2.32
N ALA A 36 0.63 -6.82 -2.11
CA ALA A 36 1.04 -6.08 -0.92
C ALA A 36 0.36 -4.70 -0.86
N SER A 37 0.30 -3.96 -1.96
CA SER A 37 -0.36 -2.65 -1.99
C SER A 37 -1.86 -2.76 -1.75
N MET A 38 -2.52 -3.77 -2.33
CA MET A 38 -3.92 -4.07 -2.05
C MET A 38 -4.13 -4.43 -0.57
N GLY A 39 -3.25 -5.23 0.02
CA GLY A 39 -3.28 -5.57 1.44
C GLY A 39 -3.15 -4.34 2.34
N VAL A 40 -2.21 -3.44 2.04
CA VAL A 40 -2.04 -2.16 2.75
C VAL A 40 -3.28 -1.29 2.60
N PHE A 41 -3.86 -1.22 1.40
CA PHE A 41 -5.09 -0.47 1.16
C PHE A 41 -6.24 -1.00 2.03
N LEU A 42 -6.47 -2.32 2.03
CA LEU A 42 -7.53 -2.93 2.84
C LEU A 42 -7.29 -2.77 4.34
N ALA A 43 -6.05 -2.97 4.80
CA ALA A 43 -5.71 -2.80 6.21
C ALA A 43 -5.91 -1.35 6.67
N THR A 44 -5.41 -0.38 5.91
CA THR A 44 -5.60 1.05 6.23
C THR A 44 -7.08 1.43 6.16
N TRP A 45 -7.83 0.92 5.19
CA TRP A 45 -9.27 1.13 5.10
C TRP A 45 -10.02 0.62 6.34
N VAL A 46 -9.72 -0.60 6.79
CA VAL A 46 -10.33 -1.18 8.01
C VAL A 46 -9.97 -0.36 9.25
N LEU A 47 -8.71 0.07 9.38
CA LEU A 47 -8.29 0.90 10.51
C LEU A 47 -9.04 2.24 10.56
N LEU A 48 -9.18 2.91 9.40
CA LEU A 48 -9.93 4.16 9.28
C LEU A 48 -11.43 3.95 9.60
N TRP A 49 -12.00 2.84 9.12
CA TRP A 49 -13.38 2.47 9.40
C TRP A 49 -13.63 2.21 10.89
N LEU A 50 -12.75 1.44 11.53
CA LEU A 50 -12.82 1.17 12.98
C LEU A 50 -12.69 2.45 13.80
N ASN A 51 -11.76 3.33 13.43
CA ASN A 51 -11.62 4.62 14.09
C ASN A 51 -12.91 5.45 13.99
N ALA A 52 -13.51 5.52 12.80
CA ALA A 52 -14.71 6.31 12.54
C ALA A 52 -15.98 5.75 13.21
N TYR A 53 -16.22 4.44 13.13
CA TYR A 53 -17.51 3.82 13.49
C TYR A 53 -17.49 2.96 14.75
N VAL A 54 -16.31 2.68 15.32
CA VAL A 54 -16.20 1.90 16.57
C VAL A 54 -15.65 2.77 17.68
N ILE A 55 -14.60 3.54 17.40
CA ILE A 55 -13.96 4.39 18.42
C ILE A 55 -14.70 5.72 18.56
N ASN A 56 -15.03 6.37 17.44
CA ASN A 56 -15.63 7.71 17.43
C ASN A 56 -17.15 7.71 17.21
N ASP A 57 -17.84 6.58 17.42
CA ASP A 57 -19.29 6.49 17.19
C ASP A 57 -20.10 7.37 18.15
N ASP A 58 -19.57 7.64 19.35
CA ASP A 58 -20.19 8.46 20.39
C ASP A 58 -19.85 9.94 20.33
N LEU A 59 -18.83 10.34 19.55
CA LEU A 59 -18.49 11.76 19.34
C LEU A 59 -19.73 12.59 18.93
N PRO A 60 -20.58 12.13 17.99
CA PRO A 60 -21.81 12.84 17.61
C PRO A 60 -22.79 13.15 18.74
N ASN A 61 -22.79 12.36 19.81
CA ASN A 61 -23.71 12.53 20.94
C ASN A 61 -23.21 13.53 21.98
N THR A 62 -21.91 13.86 21.94
CA THR A 62 -21.22 14.66 22.97
C THR A 62 -20.68 15.99 22.43
N CYS A 63 -20.76 16.18 21.12
CA CYS A 63 -20.04 17.20 20.40
C CYS A 63 -20.99 18.09 19.61
N HIS A 64 -20.79 19.40 19.72
CA HIS A 64 -21.70 20.36 19.12
C HIS A 64 -21.45 20.55 17.61
N ASP A 65 -20.22 20.36 17.13
CA ASP A 65 -19.82 20.46 15.72
C ASP A 65 -19.06 19.21 15.26
N VAL A 66 -19.76 18.34 14.53
CA VAL A 66 -19.28 17.04 14.07
C VAL A 66 -18.98 17.10 12.59
N ARG A 67 -17.74 16.77 12.21
CA ARG A 67 -17.29 16.62 10.83
C ARG A 67 -17.31 15.14 10.45
N ARG A 68 -18.11 14.79 9.43
CA ARG A 68 -18.13 13.44 8.85
C ARG A 68 -17.60 13.47 7.42
N GLN A 69 -16.69 12.56 7.12
CA GLN A 69 -16.20 12.29 5.77
C GLN A 69 -16.40 10.81 5.46
N SER A 70 -16.89 10.50 4.26
CA SER A 70 -17.17 9.13 3.84
C SER A 70 -15.94 8.43 3.25
N PHE A 71 -14.97 9.19 2.74
CA PHE A 71 -13.80 8.62 2.08
C PHE A 71 -12.53 9.51 2.17
N PRO A 72 -11.48 9.08 2.88
CA PRO A 72 -11.49 7.97 3.84
C PRO A 72 -12.54 8.17 4.94
N PRO A 73 -13.10 7.08 5.53
CA PRO A 73 -14.05 7.20 6.63
C PRO A 73 -13.47 8.00 7.78
N GLU A 74 -14.17 9.04 8.21
CA GLU A 74 -13.76 9.89 9.32
C GLU A 74 -14.97 10.45 10.06
N VAL A 75 -14.91 10.40 11.39
CA VAL A 75 -15.81 11.12 12.28
C VAL A 75 -14.93 11.87 13.26
N ALA A 76 -14.95 13.20 13.17
CA ALA A 76 -14.13 14.08 13.98
C ALA A 76 -14.98 15.20 14.60
N CYS A 77 -14.50 15.70 15.73
CA CYS A 77 -15.12 16.76 16.50
C CYS A 77 -14.30 18.02 16.47
N ALA A 78 -14.91 19.12 16.03
CA ALA A 78 -14.30 20.43 16.04
C ALA A 78 -14.59 21.13 17.38
N SER A 79 -13.53 21.42 18.13
CA SER A 79 -13.63 22.24 19.33
C SER A 79 -13.58 23.73 18.98
N ALA A 80 -14.16 24.58 19.82
CA ALA A 80 -14.21 26.03 19.63
C ALA A 80 -12.81 26.68 19.52
N ASN A 81 -11.78 26.02 20.03
CA ASN A 81 -10.38 26.45 19.92
C ASN A 81 -9.70 26.02 18.59
N GLY A 82 -10.45 25.38 17.68
CA GLY A 82 -9.96 24.91 16.39
C GLY A 82 -9.27 23.54 16.41
N THR A 83 -9.21 22.87 17.56
CA THR A 83 -8.65 21.51 17.64
C THR A 83 -9.65 20.47 17.12
N LEU A 84 -9.14 19.47 16.39
CA LEU A 84 -9.92 18.35 15.88
C LEU A 84 -9.63 17.10 16.73
N THR A 85 -10.67 16.56 17.35
CA THR A 85 -10.60 15.28 18.10
C THR A 85 -11.19 14.17 17.24
N GLY A 86 -10.55 12.99 17.21
CA GLY A 86 -11.02 11.85 16.41
C GLY A 86 -10.63 11.89 14.93
N ALA A 87 -9.95 12.96 14.48
CA ALA A 87 -9.43 13.04 13.12
C ALA A 87 -8.43 11.92 12.84
N ASN A 88 -8.42 11.42 11.60
CA ASN A 88 -7.50 10.37 11.20
C ASN A 88 -6.05 10.88 11.21
N ALA A 89 -5.11 10.01 11.58
CA ALA A 89 -3.70 10.37 11.50
C ALA A 89 -3.30 10.63 10.02
N GLY A 90 -2.69 11.78 9.74
CA GLY A 90 -2.38 12.18 8.35
C GLY A 90 -1.52 11.18 7.57
N TRP A 91 -0.62 10.47 8.25
CA TRP A 91 0.20 9.43 7.63
C TRP A 91 -0.62 8.18 7.21
N LEU A 92 -1.66 7.82 7.96
CA LEU A 92 -2.58 6.73 7.58
C LEU A 92 -3.39 7.13 6.35
N VAL A 93 -3.85 8.37 6.28
CA VAL A 93 -4.57 8.92 5.12
C VAL A 93 -3.68 8.90 3.87
N ALA A 94 -2.42 9.30 4.00
CA ALA A 94 -1.46 9.26 2.91
C ALA A 94 -1.22 7.83 2.40
N LEU A 95 -1.03 6.85 3.29
CA LEU A 95 -0.87 5.44 2.94
C LEU A 95 -2.12 4.87 2.24
N PHE A 96 -3.30 5.23 2.73
CA PHE A 96 -4.57 4.82 2.13
C PHE A 96 -4.69 5.29 0.66
N PHE A 97 -4.45 6.56 0.39
CA PHE A 97 -4.52 7.08 -0.98
C PHE A 97 -3.40 6.53 -1.89
N ALA A 98 -2.17 6.44 -1.38
CA ALA A 98 -1.06 5.90 -2.16
C ALA A 98 -1.33 4.44 -2.59
N SER A 99 -1.78 3.61 -1.65
CA SER A 99 -2.10 2.20 -1.91
C SER A 99 -3.34 2.03 -2.80
N LEU A 100 -4.34 2.90 -2.68
CA LEU A 100 -5.50 2.94 -3.59
C LEU A 100 -5.07 3.23 -5.03
N VAL A 101 -4.24 4.25 -5.25
CA VAL A 101 -3.76 4.62 -6.60
C VAL A 101 -3.04 3.45 -7.25
N VAL A 102 -2.11 2.81 -6.53
CA VAL A 102 -1.40 1.62 -7.05
C VAL A 102 -2.37 0.51 -7.40
N SER A 103 -3.35 0.23 -6.53
CA SER A 103 -4.36 -0.81 -6.75
C SER A 103 -5.20 -0.53 -8.02
N VAL A 104 -5.65 0.71 -8.20
CA VAL A 104 -6.42 1.13 -9.38
C VAL A 104 -5.59 1.00 -10.67
N LEU A 105 -4.32 1.40 -10.65
CA LEU A 105 -3.44 1.28 -11.81
C LEU A 105 -3.22 -0.18 -12.21
N VAL A 106 -3.01 -1.07 -11.23
CA VAL A 106 -2.82 -2.51 -11.48
C VAL A 106 -4.08 -3.13 -12.07
N VAL A 107 -5.25 -2.84 -11.50
CA VAL A 107 -6.54 -3.33 -12.01
C VAL A 107 -6.80 -2.80 -13.42
N GLY A 108 -6.53 -1.52 -13.67
CA GLY A 108 -6.68 -0.90 -14.98
C GLY A 108 -5.79 -1.54 -16.04
N MET A 109 -4.51 -1.77 -15.74
CA MET A 109 -3.58 -2.45 -16.65
C MET A 109 -4.00 -3.88 -16.94
N SER A 110 -4.40 -4.64 -15.92
CA SER A 110 -4.83 -6.04 -16.10
C SER A 110 -6.14 -6.14 -16.91
N LEU A 111 -7.09 -5.22 -16.72
CA LEU A 111 -8.28 -5.12 -17.58
C LEU A 111 -7.92 -4.76 -19.03
N ALA A 112 -7.01 -3.80 -19.24
CA ALA A 112 -6.58 -3.39 -20.57
C ALA A 112 -5.93 -4.56 -21.33
N ILE A 113 -5.08 -5.35 -20.65
CA ILE A 113 -4.46 -6.55 -21.22
C ILE A 113 -5.53 -7.59 -21.54
N ALA A 114 -6.41 -7.91 -20.59
CA ALA A 114 -7.45 -8.93 -20.79
C ALA A 114 -8.39 -8.57 -21.95
N THR A 115 -8.77 -7.29 -22.08
CA THR A 115 -9.62 -6.80 -23.17
C THR A 115 -8.89 -6.81 -24.52
N ALA A 116 -7.60 -6.48 -24.55
CA ALA A 116 -6.80 -6.54 -25.77
C ALA A 116 -6.60 -7.98 -26.27
N VAL A 117 -6.36 -8.94 -25.37
CA VAL A 117 -6.23 -10.36 -25.71
C VAL A 117 -7.55 -10.93 -26.22
N ARG A 118 -8.67 -10.58 -25.59
CA ARG A 118 -10.02 -11.06 -25.99
C ARG A 118 -10.50 -10.50 -27.34
N ARG A 119 -9.91 -9.40 -27.82
CA ARG A 119 -10.21 -8.79 -29.14
C ARG A 119 -9.36 -9.34 -30.29
N ARG A 120 -8.39 -10.21 -30.02
CA ARG A 120 -7.62 -10.95 -31.03
C ARG A 120 -8.25 -12.31 -31.26
#